data_AF-A0A3D3FS08-F1
#
_entry.id   AF-A0A3D3FS08-F1
#
_cell.length_a   1.000
_cell.length_b   1.000
_cell.length_c   1.000
_cell.angle_alpha   90.00
_cell.angle_beta   90.00
_cell.angle_gamma   90.00
#
_symmetry.space_group_name_H-M   'P 1'
#
loop_
_entity.id
_entity.type
_entity.pdbx_description
1 polymer ?
#
loop_
_entity_poly.entity_id
_entity_poly.type
_entity_poly.pdbx_seq_one_letter_code
_entity_poly.pdbx_strand_id
1 'polypeptide(L)'
;MLKPLRIALALVFALTVIAAAGAEEKRIALVIGNGAYPSTPLKNPPNDARDMAEALGRLGFKTTLILDADLARMNRAVRDFGNDLRDPDAVGLFYFSGHGLQIKGANYLIPAFMDIADQEEVPFQSLNVDLIYSKMENSGDKTNIVILDACRNNPFPGSERSAEKGLAVVGSQPPRSIIIFATAPGKTAQDGSGRNGTFTRYFLKYMDLPGLDIETMMRSVREDVMTETKGAQVPWNNSSLTRGGFTFLAGGAASTTETRTGALRYSLPEGVTADLTIKGAVVSIAGAGILENLPAGMLSIGAHGQDWAEDGRRVTILPDRTVIYSPAMSRAPAWLEKDFKARLAALSADAPSTEAERRSSYQAALDLKAEIDDSAQPFPELAIRAAKLVAAKAEALGKDAAKSMR
;
A
#
# COMPACT_ATOMS: atom_id res chain seq x y z
N MET A 1 15.79 -3.40 -60.94
CA MET A 1 15.38 -2.09 -60.37
C MET A 1 14.42 -2.16 -59.17
N LEU A 2 14.11 -3.33 -58.57
CA LEU A 2 13.15 -3.44 -57.45
C LEU A 2 13.76 -3.42 -56.02
N LYS A 3 15.09 -3.39 -55.88
CA LYS A 3 15.76 -3.36 -54.56
C LYS A 3 15.69 -1.99 -53.84
N PRO A 4 15.82 -0.82 -54.51
CA PRO A 4 15.80 0.46 -53.79
C PRO A 4 14.40 0.86 -53.30
N LEU A 5 13.34 0.37 -53.95
CA LEU A 5 11.94 0.67 -53.59
C LEU A 5 11.49 -0.04 -52.30
N ARG A 6 12.07 -1.22 -51.99
CA ARG A 6 11.77 -1.97 -50.76
C ARG A 6 12.47 -1.39 -49.53
N ILE A 7 13.63 -0.76 -49.72
CA ILE A 7 14.38 -0.09 -48.64
C ILE A 7 13.70 1.23 -48.25
N ALA A 8 13.19 1.98 -49.23
CA ALA A 8 12.44 3.21 -48.98
C ALA A 8 11.11 2.96 -48.23
N LEU A 9 10.40 1.87 -48.54
CA LEU A 9 9.13 1.52 -47.88
C LEU A 9 9.33 1.00 -46.44
N ALA A 10 10.44 0.30 -46.17
CA ALA A 10 10.80 -0.15 -44.82
C ALA A 10 11.23 1.01 -43.90
N LEU A 11 11.87 2.05 -44.45
CA LEU A 11 12.24 3.27 -43.71
C LEU A 11 11.03 4.15 -43.37
N VAL A 12 10.01 4.21 -44.24
CA VAL A 12 8.76 4.94 -43.94
C VAL A 12 7.93 4.20 -42.89
N PHE A 13 7.91 2.85 -42.91
CA PHE A 13 7.22 2.05 -41.89
C PHE A 13 7.94 2.08 -40.52
N ALA A 14 9.28 2.17 -40.51
CA ALA A 14 10.07 2.34 -39.30
C ALA A 14 9.94 3.74 -38.69
N LEU A 15 9.63 4.77 -39.49
CA LEU A 15 9.40 6.13 -38.98
C LEU A 15 7.97 6.36 -38.44
N THR A 16 6.99 5.54 -38.83
CA THR A 16 5.61 5.65 -38.30
C THR A 16 5.38 4.92 -36.98
N VAL A 17 6.30 4.06 -36.53
CA VAL A 17 6.14 3.28 -35.30
C VAL A 17 6.80 3.95 -34.07
N ILE A 18 7.54 5.04 -34.24
CA ILE A 18 8.22 5.74 -33.13
C ILE A 18 7.37 6.88 -32.53
N ALA A 19 6.21 7.22 -33.13
CA ALA A 19 5.36 8.33 -32.68
C ALA A 19 4.16 7.91 -31.80
N ALA A 20 4.33 6.88 -30.97
CA ALA A 20 3.40 6.58 -29.87
C ALA A 20 4.19 6.44 -28.56
N ALA A 21 5.04 7.42 -28.25
CA ALA A 21 5.31 7.72 -26.85
C ALA A 21 3.95 8.16 -26.28
N GLY A 22 3.28 7.27 -25.54
CA GLY A 22 2.01 7.55 -24.90
C GLY A 22 2.13 8.85 -24.12
N ALA A 23 1.18 9.77 -24.34
CA ALA A 23 1.09 10.97 -23.52
C ALA A 23 1.08 10.55 -22.05
N GLU A 24 2.03 11.07 -21.28
CA GLU A 24 2.12 10.84 -19.84
C GLU A 24 0.77 11.26 -19.22
N GLU A 25 0.07 10.31 -18.59
CA GLU A 25 -1.22 10.59 -17.93
C GLU A 25 -1.00 11.71 -16.91
N LYS A 26 -1.63 12.86 -17.13
CA LYS A 26 -1.47 14.00 -16.22
C LYS A 26 -2.16 13.67 -14.91
N ARG A 27 -1.44 13.80 -13.80
CA ARG A 27 -1.95 13.46 -12.47
C ARG A 27 -1.88 14.69 -11.58
N ILE A 28 -3.02 15.14 -11.07
CA ILE A 28 -3.14 16.35 -10.26
C ILE A 28 -3.67 15.96 -8.88
N ALA A 29 -2.98 16.40 -7.82
CA ALA A 29 -3.42 16.15 -6.45
C ALA A 29 -3.57 17.45 -5.66
N LEU A 30 -4.64 17.55 -4.88
CA LEU A 30 -4.79 18.52 -3.80
C LEU A 30 -4.84 17.78 -2.47
N VAL A 31 -3.91 18.09 -1.58
CA VAL A 31 -3.73 17.44 -0.29
C VAL A 31 -3.84 18.48 0.82
N ILE A 32 -4.79 18.28 1.73
CA ILE A 32 -5.07 19.20 2.85
C ILE A 32 -4.92 18.46 4.17
N GLY A 33 -4.13 19.02 5.10
CA GLY A 33 -4.00 18.50 6.46
C GLY A 33 -4.24 19.59 7.50
N ASN A 34 -5.36 19.52 8.21
CA ASN A 34 -5.72 20.50 9.24
C ASN A 34 -5.71 19.85 10.62
N GLY A 35 -4.81 20.31 11.50
CA GLY A 35 -4.71 19.86 12.89
C GLY A 35 -4.81 20.99 13.92
N ALA A 36 -4.56 22.24 13.53
CA ALA A 36 -4.55 23.40 14.42
C ALA A 36 -5.96 23.93 14.76
N TYR A 37 -6.79 23.10 15.40
CA TYR A 37 -8.11 23.51 15.91
C TYR A 37 -7.99 24.09 17.33
N PRO A 38 -8.72 25.18 17.66
CA PRO A 38 -8.62 25.81 18.99
C PRO A 38 -9.03 24.87 20.14
N SER A 39 -10.15 24.15 19.96
CA SER A 39 -10.79 23.38 21.05
C SER A 39 -10.46 21.88 21.01
N THR A 40 -10.20 21.33 19.83
CA THR A 40 -9.95 19.88 19.64
C THR A 40 -8.78 19.65 18.65
N PRO A 41 -7.55 20.08 19.00
CA PRO A 41 -6.40 19.97 18.11
C PRO A 41 -6.09 18.50 17.77
N LEU A 42 -5.71 18.26 16.51
CA LEU A 42 -5.32 16.94 16.01
C LEU A 42 -3.83 16.95 15.64
N LYS A 43 -3.07 15.95 16.11
CA LYS A 43 -1.61 15.90 15.89
C LYS A 43 -1.22 15.30 14.55
N ASN A 44 -2.00 14.36 14.04
CA ASN A 44 -1.64 13.52 12.90
C ASN A 44 -1.96 14.12 11.52
N PRO A 45 -3.06 14.90 11.33
CA PRO A 45 -3.41 15.40 10.00
C PRO A 45 -2.31 16.15 9.24
N PRO A 46 -1.49 17.01 9.89
CA PRO A 46 -0.39 17.64 9.19
C PRO A 46 0.73 16.66 8.77
N ASN A 47 0.93 15.56 9.50
CA ASN A 47 1.88 14.51 9.11
C ASN A 47 1.32 13.65 7.99
N ASP A 48 0.06 13.24 8.13
CA ASP A 48 -0.67 12.46 7.13
C ASP A 48 -0.67 13.14 5.76
N ALA A 49 -0.99 14.44 5.74
CA ALA A 49 -0.97 15.23 4.51
C ALA A 49 0.44 15.40 3.92
N ARG A 50 1.48 15.57 4.74
CA ARG A 50 2.87 15.65 4.24
C ARG A 50 3.29 14.34 3.58
N ASP A 51 3.09 13.23 4.28
CA ASP A 51 3.57 11.92 3.84
C ASP A 51 2.76 11.43 2.62
N MET A 52 1.46 11.74 2.56
CA MET A 52 0.61 11.55 1.37
C MET A 52 1.06 12.40 0.19
N ALA A 53 1.35 13.69 0.40
CA ALA A 53 1.79 14.56 -0.68
C ALA A 53 3.13 14.13 -1.27
N GLU A 54 4.06 13.69 -0.41
CA GLU A 54 5.35 13.15 -0.82
C GLU A 54 5.18 11.86 -1.64
N ALA A 55 4.36 10.93 -1.17
CA ALA A 55 4.07 9.68 -1.89
C ALA A 55 3.46 9.94 -3.27
N LEU A 56 2.44 10.80 -3.33
CA LEU A 56 1.81 11.19 -4.59
C LEU A 56 2.80 11.85 -5.56
N GLY A 57 3.70 12.69 -5.05
CA GLY A 57 4.78 13.29 -5.83
C GLY A 57 5.71 12.23 -6.44
N ARG A 58 6.12 11.22 -5.66
CA ARG A 58 6.91 10.07 -6.17
C ARG A 58 6.17 9.25 -7.22
N LEU A 59 4.83 9.23 -7.16
CA LEU A 59 3.93 8.51 -8.06
C LEU A 59 3.47 9.34 -9.28
N GLY A 60 4.14 10.47 -9.54
CA GLY A 60 3.94 11.29 -10.73
C GLY A 60 2.80 12.30 -10.64
N PHE A 61 2.21 12.52 -9.46
CA PHE A 61 1.23 13.59 -9.29
C PHE A 61 1.91 14.95 -9.16
N LYS A 62 1.38 15.96 -9.87
CA LYS A 62 1.57 17.36 -9.52
C LYS A 62 0.74 17.66 -8.27
N THR A 63 1.39 17.63 -7.12
CA THR A 63 0.73 17.75 -5.83
C THR A 63 0.78 19.17 -5.27
N THR A 64 -0.38 19.69 -4.86
CA THR A 64 -0.51 20.90 -4.05
C THR A 64 -0.79 20.49 -2.60
N LEU A 65 0.13 20.78 -1.69
CA LEU A 65 -0.03 20.55 -0.25
C LEU A 65 -0.40 21.86 0.45
N ILE A 66 -1.48 21.83 1.23
CA ILE A 66 -1.79 22.90 2.19
C ILE A 66 -1.99 22.31 3.60
N LEU A 67 -1.36 22.96 4.57
CA LEU A 67 -1.42 22.58 5.98
C LEU A 67 -2.04 23.71 6.78
N ASP A 68 -2.83 23.33 7.77
CA ASP A 68 -3.53 24.22 8.70
C ASP A 68 -4.14 25.43 7.98
N ALA A 69 -5.04 25.14 7.04
CA ALA A 69 -5.64 26.11 6.16
C ALA A 69 -6.96 26.65 6.70
N ASP A 70 -7.12 27.96 6.70
CA ASP A 70 -8.41 28.63 6.90
C ASP A 70 -9.37 28.39 5.71
N LEU A 71 -10.64 28.77 5.88
CA LEU A 71 -11.69 28.54 4.88
C LEU A 71 -11.36 29.21 3.55
N ALA A 72 -10.80 30.42 3.60
CA ALA A 72 -10.49 31.19 2.40
C ALA A 72 -9.37 30.51 1.58
N ARG A 73 -8.35 29.97 2.25
CA ARG A 73 -7.24 29.23 1.64
C ARG A 73 -7.72 27.89 1.08
N MET A 74 -8.57 27.16 1.80
CA MET A 74 -9.18 25.93 1.32
C MET A 74 -10.01 26.18 0.04
N ASN A 75 -10.89 27.18 0.05
CA ASN A 75 -11.70 27.54 -1.12
C ASN A 75 -10.85 27.95 -2.34
N ARG A 76 -9.79 28.74 -2.12
CA ARG A 76 -8.83 29.08 -3.20
C ARG A 76 -8.16 27.83 -3.76
N ALA A 77 -7.67 26.94 -2.89
CA ALA A 77 -7.01 25.71 -3.32
C ALA A 77 -7.95 24.79 -4.11
N VAL A 78 -9.21 24.62 -3.70
CA VAL A 78 -10.21 23.83 -4.45
C VAL A 78 -10.52 24.45 -5.82
N ARG A 79 -10.64 25.77 -5.88
CA ARG A 79 -10.83 26.48 -7.15
C ARG A 79 -9.64 26.26 -8.09
N ASP A 80 -8.43 26.42 -7.58
CA ASP A 80 -7.20 26.31 -8.38
C ASP A 80 -6.97 24.84 -8.82
N PHE A 81 -7.27 23.87 -7.95
CA PHE A 81 -7.32 22.44 -8.28
C PHE A 81 -8.30 22.16 -9.42
N GLY A 82 -9.52 22.68 -9.34
CA GLY A 82 -10.51 22.55 -10.42
C GLY A 82 -10.09 23.21 -11.74
N ASN A 83 -9.27 24.26 -11.70
CA ASN A 83 -8.71 24.87 -12.90
C ASN A 83 -7.62 23.99 -13.53
N ASP A 84 -6.77 23.37 -12.71
CA ASP A 84 -5.74 22.43 -13.17
C ASP A 84 -6.33 21.15 -13.78
N LEU A 85 -7.52 20.74 -13.32
CA LEU A 85 -8.30 19.61 -13.84
C LEU A 85 -9.08 19.88 -15.14
N ARG A 86 -9.03 21.10 -15.69
CA ARG A 86 -9.67 21.40 -17.00
C ARG A 86 -9.01 20.69 -18.17
N ASP A 87 -7.82 20.14 -17.96
CA ASP A 87 -7.17 19.27 -18.91
C ASP A 87 -7.94 17.94 -19.00
N PRO A 88 -8.54 17.60 -20.14
CA PRO A 88 -9.45 16.44 -20.26
C PRO A 88 -8.75 15.09 -20.06
N ASP A 89 -7.42 15.06 -19.99
CA ASP A 89 -6.62 13.86 -19.75
C ASP A 89 -6.10 13.74 -18.30
N ALA A 90 -6.52 14.63 -17.39
CA ALA A 90 -6.04 14.66 -16.01
C ALA A 90 -6.79 13.70 -15.07
N VAL A 91 -6.04 12.86 -14.35
CA VAL A 91 -6.50 12.18 -13.13
C VAL A 91 -6.50 13.18 -11.98
N GLY A 92 -7.63 13.31 -11.30
CA GLY A 92 -7.77 14.16 -10.13
C GLY A 92 -7.77 13.36 -8.83
N LEU A 93 -6.93 13.76 -7.87
CA LEU A 93 -6.95 13.23 -6.52
C LEU A 93 -7.12 14.35 -5.49
N PHE A 94 -8.15 14.24 -4.66
CA PHE A 94 -8.33 15.08 -3.48
C PHE A 94 -8.09 14.24 -2.22
N TYR A 95 -7.25 14.73 -1.32
CA TYR A 95 -7.02 14.15 -0.01
C TYR A 95 -7.25 15.19 1.08
N PHE A 96 -8.00 14.83 2.11
CA PHE A 96 -8.15 15.63 3.33
C PHE A 96 -7.95 14.78 4.57
N SER A 97 -7.16 15.28 5.52
CA SER A 97 -7.09 14.79 6.89
C SER A 97 -7.42 15.92 7.87
N GLY A 98 -8.27 15.64 8.87
CA GLY A 98 -8.71 16.63 9.86
C GLY A 98 -10.13 16.38 10.38
N HIS A 99 -10.76 17.42 10.96
CA HIS A 99 -12.15 17.35 11.37
C HIS A 99 -13.08 17.43 10.17
N GLY A 100 -14.07 16.55 10.17
CA GLY A 100 -15.16 16.51 9.20
C GLY A 100 -16.48 16.38 9.94
N LEU A 101 -17.55 16.89 9.31
CA LEU A 101 -18.90 16.84 9.85
C LEU A 101 -19.87 16.42 8.76
N GLN A 102 -20.95 15.77 9.17
CA GLN A 102 -22.09 15.50 8.29
C GLN A 102 -23.36 16.13 8.84
N ILE A 103 -24.03 16.93 8.01
CA ILE A 103 -25.29 17.58 8.34
C ILE A 103 -26.26 17.41 7.17
N LYS A 104 -27.44 16.85 7.44
CA LYS A 104 -28.52 16.66 6.45
C LYS A 104 -28.03 15.99 5.16
N GLY A 105 -27.17 14.98 5.29
CA GLY A 105 -26.59 14.24 4.16
C GLY A 105 -25.33 14.86 3.52
N ALA A 106 -25.08 16.16 3.69
CA ALA A 106 -23.91 16.84 3.13
C ALA A 106 -22.68 16.71 4.03
N ASN A 107 -21.49 16.59 3.43
CA ASN A 107 -20.21 16.47 4.14
C ASN A 107 -19.46 17.79 4.11
N TYR A 108 -18.89 18.16 5.26
CA TYR A 108 -18.19 19.42 5.47
C TYR A 108 -16.82 19.16 6.06
N LEU A 109 -15.80 19.84 5.54
CA LEU A 109 -14.42 19.79 6.01
C LEU A 109 -14.13 21.05 6.82
N ILE A 110 -13.66 20.88 8.05
CA ILE A 110 -13.50 22.00 8.98
C ILE A 110 -12.16 22.69 8.75
N PRO A 111 -12.13 24.02 8.54
CA PRO A 111 -10.90 24.78 8.43
C PRO A 111 -10.09 24.74 9.71
N ALA A 112 -8.77 24.88 9.57
CA ALA A 112 -7.92 25.13 10.72
C ALA A 112 -8.32 26.45 11.40
N PHE A 113 -8.07 26.52 12.70
CA PHE A 113 -8.40 27.68 13.55
C PHE A 113 -9.90 27.95 13.71
N MET A 114 -10.77 27.10 13.16
CA MET A 114 -12.22 27.22 13.33
C MET A 114 -12.69 26.44 14.56
N ASP A 115 -13.57 27.06 15.34
CA ASP A 115 -14.35 26.40 16.37
C ASP A 115 -15.83 26.71 16.12
N ILE A 116 -16.60 25.71 15.70
CA ILE A 116 -17.99 25.90 15.28
C ILE A 116 -18.89 25.50 16.45
N ALA A 117 -19.56 26.49 17.04
CA ALA A 117 -20.41 26.29 18.21
C ALA A 117 -21.82 25.77 17.86
N ASP A 118 -22.32 26.11 16.67
CA ASP A 118 -23.69 25.78 16.23
C ASP A 118 -23.70 25.00 14.90
N GLN A 119 -24.56 23.99 14.83
CA GLN A 119 -24.79 23.22 13.61
C GLN A 119 -25.25 24.10 12.43
N GLU A 120 -25.99 25.18 12.69
CA GLU A 120 -26.47 26.11 11.66
C GLU A 120 -25.35 26.93 11.01
N GLU A 121 -24.22 27.10 11.70
CA GLU A 121 -23.06 27.85 11.21
C GLU A 121 -22.17 27.02 10.29
N VAL A 122 -22.23 25.68 10.39
CA VAL A 122 -21.34 24.78 9.64
C VAL A 122 -21.35 25.08 8.14
N PRO A 123 -22.50 25.22 7.44
CA PRO A 123 -22.50 25.50 6.00
C PRO A 123 -21.81 26.80 5.60
N PHE A 124 -21.68 27.78 6.51
CA PHE A 124 -21.07 29.08 6.25
C PHE A 124 -19.60 29.15 6.65
N GLN A 125 -19.18 28.28 7.58
CA GLN A 125 -17.83 28.30 8.17
C GLN A 125 -16.97 27.10 7.77
N SER A 126 -17.44 26.24 6.88
CA SER A 126 -16.73 25.03 6.45
C SER A 126 -16.71 24.86 4.94
N LEU A 127 -15.85 23.96 4.47
CA LEU A 127 -15.78 23.61 3.05
C LEU A 127 -16.75 22.46 2.77
N ASN A 128 -17.78 22.70 1.97
CA ASN A 128 -18.67 21.65 1.48
C ASN A 128 -17.93 20.74 0.49
N VAL A 129 -17.92 19.42 0.74
CA VAL A 129 -17.26 18.44 -0.14
C VAL A 129 -17.92 18.37 -1.52
N ASP A 130 -19.22 18.67 -1.65
CA ASP A 130 -19.91 18.69 -2.94
C ASP A 130 -19.29 19.72 -3.90
N LEU A 131 -18.72 20.82 -3.38
CA LEU A 131 -17.97 21.77 -4.21
C LEU A 131 -16.75 21.10 -4.87
N ILE A 132 -16.08 20.20 -4.16
CA ILE A 132 -14.93 19.44 -4.67
C ILE A 132 -15.41 18.48 -5.75
N TYR A 133 -16.51 17.75 -5.50
CA TYR A 133 -17.12 16.87 -6.49
C TYR A 133 -17.46 17.62 -7.77
N SER A 134 -18.13 18.77 -7.68
CA SER A 134 -18.45 19.59 -8.86
C SER A 134 -17.20 20.11 -9.59
N LYS A 135 -16.07 20.33 -8.91
CA LYS A 135 -14.81 20.66 -9.59
C LYS A 135 -14.24 19.46 -10.33
N MET A 136 -14.36 18.27 -9.77
CA MET A 136 -13.87 17.02 -10.35
C MET A 136 -14.78 16.46 -11.44
N GLU A 137 -16.08 16.79 -11.48
CA GLU A 137 -16.99 16.43 -12.57
C GLU A 137 -16.57 17.02 -13.92
N ASN A 138 -15.87 18.16 -13.92
CA ASN A 138 -15.45 18.84 -15.15
C ASN A 138 -14.24 18.18 -15.84
N SER A 139 -13.67 17.10 -15.30
CA SER A 139 -12.49 16.40 -15.86
C SER A 139 -12.81 15.44 -17.01
N GLY A 140 -14.07 15.33 -17.44
CA GLY A 140 -14.48 14.45 -18.55
C GLY A 140 -14.49 12.96 -18.17
N ASP A 141 -13.96 12.09 -19.05
CA ASP A 141 -14.02 10.62 -18.93
C ASP A 141 -12.91 10.01 -18.06
N LYS A 142 -12.37 10.71 -17.05
CA LYS A 142 -11.15 10.28 -16.33
C LYS A 142 -11.38 10.02 -14.84
N THR A 143 -10.39 9.38 -14.22
CA THR A 143 -10.51 8.84 -12.86
C THR A 143 -10.45 9.96 -11.83
N ASN A 144 -11.44 9.99 -10.95
CA ASN A 144 -11.54 10.94 -9.85
C ASN A 144 -11.39 10.20 -8.51
N ILE A 145 -10.41 10.57 -7.69
CA ILE A 145 -10.12 9.90 -6.42
C ILE A 145 -10.33 10.91 -5.29
N VAL A 146 -11.21 10.61 -4.35
CA VAL A 146 -11.43 11.44 -3.17
C VAL A 146 -11.18 10.62 -1.93
N ILE A 147 -10.25 11.06 -1.08
CA ILE A 147 -9.86 10.38 0.15
C ILE A 147 -10.10 11.31 1.33
N LEU A 148 -10.96 10.88 2.25
CA LEU A 148 -11.36 11.65 3.42
C LEU A 148 -10.96 10.88 4.70
N ASP A 149 -9.84 11.29 5.28
CA ASP A 149 -9.36 10.84 6.59
C ASP A 149 -9.87 11.78 7.69
N ALA A 150 -11.20 11.77 7.85
CA ALA A 150 -11.89 12.66 8.76
C ALA A 150 -13.03 11.97 9.48
N CYS A 151 -13.37 12.50 10.65
CA CYS A 151 -14.56 12.09 11.39
C CYS A 151 -15.83 12.46 10.63
N ARG A 152 -16.90 11.70 10.87
CA ARG A 152 -18.23 11.93 10.26
C ARG A 152 -19.35 11.79 11.27
N ASN A 153 -19.01 12.05 12.54
CA ASN A 153 -19.99 12.20 13.59
C ASN A 153 -20.60 13.60 13.53
N ASN A 154 -21.82 13.73 14.05
CA ASN A 154 -22.41 15.02 14.34
C ASN A 154 -22.27 15.27 15.86
N PRO A 155 -21.33 16.13 16.30
CA PRO A 155 -21.04 16.36 17.72
C PRO A 155 -22.07 17.27 18.41
N PHE A 156 -23.06 17.81 17.68
CA PHE A 156 -24.02 18.76 18.24
C PHE A 156 -25.16 18.05 19.03
N PRO A 157 -25.59 18.59 20.19
CA PRO A 157 -26.65 18.01 21.00
C PRO A 157 -27.97 17.86 20.24
N GLY A 158 -28.61 16.68 20.30
CA GLY A 158 -29.89 16.40 19.63
C GLY A 158 -29.77 15.74 18.26
N SER A 159 -28.56 15.55 17.73
CA SER A 159 -28.28 14.86 16.46
C SER A 159 -28.72 13.38 16.44
N GLU A 160 -28.84 12.75 17.61
CA GLU A 160 -29.31 11.36 17.76
C GLU A 160 -30.80 11.18 17.42
N ARG A 161 -31.62 12.24 17.51
CA ARG A 161 -33.08 12.17 17.26
C ARG A 161 -33.46 12.25 15.79
N SER A 162 -32.48 12.46 14.89
CA SER A 162 -32.69 12.54 13.44
C SER A 162 -31.76 11.58 12.72
N ALA A 163 -31.71 10.33 13.22
CA ALA A 163 -30.92 9.25 12.63
C ALA A 163 -31.53 8.77 11.31
N GLU A 164 -31.38 9.56 10.23
CA GLU A 164 -31.07 8.93 8.95
C GLU A 164 -29.70 8.29 9.13
N LYS A 165 -29.69 6.96 9.33
CA LYS A 165 -28.49 6.18 9.59
C LYS A 165 -27.61 6.21 8.36
N GLY A 166 -26.47 6.88 8.52
CA GLY A 166 -25.40 6.86 7.56
C GLY A 166 -25.43 8.08 6.68
N LEU A 167 -24.40 8.14 5.86
CA LEU A 167 -24.28 9.20 4.90
C LEU A 167 -25.44 9.09 3.95
N ALA A 168 -25.99 10.23 3.53
CA ALA A 168 -26.67 10.22 2.25
C ALA A 168 -25.72 9.54 1.26
N VAL A 169 -26.23 8.48 0.62
CA VAL A 169 -25.67 7.98 -0.64
C VAL A 169 -25.38 9.23 -1.45
N VAL A 170 -24.09 9.46 -1.73
CA VAL A 170 -23.57 10.70 -2.31
C VAL A 170 -24.52 11.16 -3.42
N GLY A 171 -25.23 12.27 -3.19
CA GLY A 171 -26.29 12.72 -4.11
C GLY A 171 -25.75 13.07 -5.51
N SER A 172 -24.44 13.31 -5.61
CA SER A 172 -23.70 13.52 -6.86
C SER A 172 -22.25 13.05 -6.68
N GLN A 173 -22.01 11.75 -6.76
CA GLN A 173 -20.65 11.24 -6.89
C GLN A 173 -20.15 11.56 -8.31
N PRO A 174 -18.94 12.13 -8.49
CA PRO A 174 -18.43 12.39 -9.83
C PRO A 174 -18.42 11.11 -10.67
N PRO A 175 -18.69 11.16 -11.98
CA PRO A 175 -18.52 10.01 -12.85
C PRO A 175 -17.10 9.43 -12.71
N ARG A 176 -16.98 8.10 -12.86
CA ARG A 176 -15.70 7.37 -12.84
C ARG A 176 -14.84 7.74 -11.62
N SER A 177 -15.45 7.74 -10.45
CA SER A 177 -14.76 8.11 -9.23
C SER A 177 -14.72 7.00 -8.21
N ILE A 178 -13.78 7.10 -7.28
CA ILE A 178 -13.77 6.35 -6.05
C ILE A 178 -13.66 7.33 -4.88
N ILE A 179 -14.63 7.25 -3.98
CA ILE A 179 -14.64 8.03 -2.74
C ILE A 179 -14.28 7.08 -1.61
N ILE A 180 -13.23 7.41 -0.88
CA ILE A 180 -12.59 6.61 0.15
C ILE A 180 -12.69 7.35 1.47
N PHE A 181 -13.17 6.66 2.50
CA PHE A 181 -13.31 7.15 3.85
C PHE A 181 -12.46 6.31 4.79
N ALA A 182 -11.74 6.96 5.70
CA ALA A 182 -10.90 6.27 6.68
C ALA A 182 -11.70 5.41 7.67
N THR A 183 -13.00 5.66 7.83
CA THR A 183 -13.88 4.91 8.73
C THR A 183 -15.31 4.83 8.17
N ALA A 184 -16.12 3.97 8.77
CA ALA A 184 -17.50 3.74 8.39
C ALA A 184 -18.39 4.97 8.71
N PRO A 185 -19.54 5.12 8.04
CA PRO A 185 -20.51 6.17 8.35
C PRO A 185 -20.85 6.27 9.84
N GLY A 186 -20.88 7.48 10.39
CA GLY A 186 -21.23 7.72 11.80
C GLY A 186 -20.21 7.18 12.81
N LYS A 187 -19.01 6.80 12.37
CA LYS A 187 -17.89 6.41 13.23
C LYS A 187 -16.73 7.40 13.09
N THR A 188 -15.79 7.31 14.04
CA THR A 188 -14.61 8.16 14.16
C THR A 188 -13.39 7.37 13.66
N ALA A 189 -12.49 8.01 12.93
CA ALA A 189 -11.19 7.43 12.61
C ALA A 189 -10.28 7.52 13.84
N GLN A 190 -9.45 6.52 14.08
CA GLN A 190 -8.50 6.56 15.19
C GLN A 190 -7.23 7.31 14.76
N ASP A 191 -6.81 8.24 15.61
CA ASP A 191 -5.51 8.89 15.46
C ASP A 191 -4.36 7.85 15.53
N GLY A 192 -4.53 6.75 16.29
CA GLY A 192 -3.46 5.79 16.51
C GLY A 192 -2.34 6.37 17.40
N SER A 193 -1.26 5.61 17.61
CA SER A 193 -0.12 6.01 18.46
C SER A 193 1.14 6.41 17.68
N GLY A 194 1.10 6.32 16.35
CA GLY A 194 2.22 6.59 15.47
C GLY A 194 2.30 8.05 15.01
N ARG A 195 3.23 8.30 14.08
CA ARG A 195 3.36 9.59 13.39
C ARG A 195 2.13 9.94 12.56
N ASN A 196 1.49 8.92 11.97
CA ASN A 196 0.36 9.01 11.07
C ASN A 196 -0.88 8.32 11.66
N GLY A 197 -2.06 8.73 11.21
CA GLY A 197 -3.31 8.01 11.43
C GLY A 197 -3.22 6.57 10.91
N THR A 198 -3.91 5.63 11.58
CA THR A 198 -3.84 4.20 11.21
C THR A 198 -4.29 3.97 9.76
N PHE A 199 -5.33 4.66 9.28
CA PHE A 199 -5.75 4.59 7.89
C PHE A 199 -4.66 5.07 6.92
N THR A 200 -4.16 6.30 7.10
CA THR A 200 -3.18 6.89 6.21
C THR A 200 -1.88 6.07 6.16
N ARG A 201 -1.41 5.54 7.29
CA ARG A 201 -0.23 4.66 7.30
C ARG A 201 -0.40 3.42 6.42
N TYR A 202 -1.53 2.73 6.51
CA TYR A 202 -1.77 1.56 5.66
C TYR A 202 -2.05 1.94 4.21
N PHE A 203 -2.71 3.07 3.96
CA PHE A 203 -2.91 3.57 2.60
C PHE A 203 -1.57 3.83 1.90
N LEU A 204 -0.66 4.55 2.57
CA LEU A 204 0.70 4.82 2.09
C LEU A 204 1.48 3.54 1.79
N LYS A 205 1.37 2.53 2.65
CA LYS A 205 2.01 1.21 2.43
C LYS A 205 1.58 0.55 1.12
N TYR A 206 0.29 0.61 0.79
CA TYR A 206 -0.25 -0.14 -0.35
C TYR A 206 -0.22 0.63 -1.68
N MET A 207 -0.22 1.98 -1.65
CA MET A 207 -0.18 2.79 -2.88
C MET A 207 1.16 2.73 -3.61
N ASP A 208 2.25 2.38 -2.92
CA ASP A 208 3.57 2.20 -3.52
C ASP A 208 3.71 0.83 -4.25
N LEU A 209 2.69 -0.03 -4.22
CA LEU A 209 2.74 -1.35 -4.86
C LEU A 209 2.46 -1.26 -6.37
N PRO A 210 3.41 -1.68 -7.23
CA PRO A 210 3.22 -1.65 -8.68
C PRO A 210 2.04 -2.52 -9.15
N GLY A 211 1.19 -1.96 -10.01
CA GLY A 211 0.09 -2.67 -10.66
C GLY A 211 -1.08 -3.03 -9.74
N LEU A 212 -1.08 -2.56 -8.49
CA LEU A 212 -2.18 -2.82 -7.57
C LEU A 212 -3.34 -1.88 -7.87
N ASP A 213 -4.45 -2.46 -8.34
CA ASP A 213 -5.69 -1.72 -8.56
C ASP A 213 -6.23 -1.15 -7.23
N ILE A 214 -6.70 0.09 -7.26
CA ILE A 214 -7.12 0.86 -6.08
C ILE A 214 -8.27 0.20 -5.31
N GLU A 215 -9.19 -0.52 -5.98
CA GLU A 215 -10.27 -1.23 -5.28
C GLU A 215 -9.72 -2.45 -4.54
N THR A 216 -8.76 -3.15 -5.16
CA THR A 216 -8.03 -4.24 -4.49
C THR A 216 -7.16 -3.73 -3.35
N MET A 217 -6.47 -2.61 -3.56
CA MET A 217 -5.67 -1.90 -2.55
C MET A 217 -6.52 -1.58 -1.33
N MET A 218 -7.72 -1.03 -1.53
CA MET A 218 -8.64 -0.67 -0.45
C MET A 218 -9.13 -1.87 0.36
N ARG A 219 -9.23 -3.06 -0.24
CA ARG A 219 -9.50 -4.28 0.53
C ARG A 219 -8.37 -4.57 1.52
N SER A 220 -7.11 -4.51 1.07
CA SER A 220 -5.95 -4.73 1.94
C SER A 220 -5.78 -3.65 3.01
N VAL A 221 -6.03 -2.38 2.67
CA VAL A 221 -6.08 -1.28 3.65
C VAL A 221 -7.13 -1.56 4.73
N ARG A 222 -8.35 -1.96 4.33
CA ARG A 222 -9.44 -2.26 5.27
C ARG A 222 -9.09 -3.40 6.21
N GLU A 223 -8.56 -4.50 5.68
CA GLU A 223 -8.16 -5.68 6.47
C GLU A 223 -7.12 -5.31 7.54
N ASP A 224 -6.08 -4.58 7.16
CA ASP A 224 -5.01 -4.18 8.09
C ASP A 224 -5.50 -3.17 9.15
N VAL A 225 -6.30 -2.17 8.75
CA VAL A 225 -6.87 -1.18 9.69
C VAL A 225 -7.81 -1.86 10.68
N MET A 226 -8.68 -2.77 10.22
CA MET A 226 -9.59 -3.51 11.10
C MET A 226 -8.82 -4.41 12.07
N THR A 227 -7.76 -5.06 11.60
CA THR A 227 -6.92 -5.93 12.44
C THR A 227 -6.25 -5.14 13.56
N GLU A 228 -5.61 -4.02 13.22
CA GLU A 228 -4.92 -3.21 14.23
C GLU A 228 -5.89 -2.55 15.22
N THR A 229 -7.00 -2.02 14.73
CA THR A 229 -7.99 -1.33 15.56
C THR A 229 -8.98 -2.28 16.24
N LYS A 230 -8.80 -3.60 16.07
CA LYS A 230 -9.71 -4.64 16.59
C LYS A 230 -11.17 -4.41 16.17
N GLY A 231 -11.36 -3.97 14.92
CA GLY A 231 -12.66 -3.66 14.33
C GLY A 231 -13.26 -2.32 14.74
N ALA A 232 -12.56 -1.49 15.55
CA ALA A 232 -13.07 -0.17 15.94
C ALA A 232 -13.10 0.83 14.78
N GLN A 233 -12.23 0.66 13.78
CA GLN A 233 -12.21 1.45 12.56
C GLN A 233 -12.35 0.55 11.35
N VAL A 234 -13.28 0.89 10.45
CA VAL A 234 -13.56 0.13 9.23
C VAL A 234 -13.53 1.08 8.03
N PRO A 235 -12.43 1.15 7.28
CA PRO A 235 -12.37 1.97 6.06
C PRO A 235 -13.47 1.60 5.07
N TRP A 236 -14.07 2.60 4.43
CA TRP A 236 -15.20 2.41 3.51
C TRP A 236 -14.91 3.08 2.18
N ASN A 237 -15.36 2.51 1.07
CA ASN A 237 -15.26 3.15 -0.24
C ASN A 237 -16.54 3.00 -1.05
N ASN A 238 -16.84 3.99 -1.89
CA ASN A 238 -17.89 3.96 -2.89
C ASN A 238 -17.27 4.23 -4.27
N SER A 239 -17.49 3.34 -5.23
CA SER A 239 -16.78 3.35 -6.51
C SER A 239 -17.75 3.29 -7.68
N SER A 240 -17.55 4.19 -8.64
CA SER A 240 -18.15 4.19 -9.98
C SER A 240 -17.08 4.03 -11.06
N LEU A 241 -15.88 3.55 -10.69
CA LEU A 241 -14.82 3.22 -11.63
C LEU A 241 -15.32 2.14 -12.61
N THR A 242 -14.94 2.28 -13.87
CA THR A 242 -15.31 1.34 -14.93
C THR A 242 -14.08 0.59 -15.45
N ARG A 243 -14.25 -0.22 -16.50
CA ARG A 243 -13.21 -1.11 -17.04
C ARG A 243 -11.87 -0.37 -17.21
N GLY A 244 -10.83 -0.90 -16.55
CA GLY A 244 -9.48 -0.33 -16.52
C GLY A 244 -8.97 -0.02 -15.11
N GLY A 245 -9.87 0.20 -14.14
CA GLY A 245 -9.50 0.48 -12.74
C GLY A 245 -8.58 1.70 -12.60
N PHE A 246 -7.82 1.75 -11.51
CA PHE A 246 -6.75 2.73 -11.35
C PHE A 246 -5.59 2.14 -10.56
N THR A 247 -4.36 2.39 -11.02
CA THR A 247 -3.13 1.99 -10.33
C THR A 247 -2.27 3.22 -10.07
N PHE A 248 -1.81 3.39 -8.84
CA PHE A 248 -0.92 4.48 -8.46
C PHE A 248 0.44 4.36 -9.13
N LEU A 249 0.99 3.16 -9.16
CA LEU A 249 2.21 2.84 -9.90
C LEU A 249 1.85 1.83 -10.97
N ALA A 250 2.09 2.18 -12.24
CA ALA A 250 1.83 1.25 -13.34
C ALA A 250 2.64 -0.03 -13.12
N GLY A 251 1.96 -1.18 -13.16
CA GLY A 251 2.66 -2.46 -13.28
C GLY A 251 3.33 -2.44 -14.65
N GLY A 252 4.66 -2.41 -14.70
CA GLY A 252 5.40 -2.21 -15.94
C GLY A 252 4.81 -3.03 -17.08
N ALA A 253 4.45 -2.36 -18.18
CA ALA A 253 4.24 -3.04 -19.44
C ALA A 253 5.51 -3.87 -19.67
N ALA A 254 5.35 -5.19 -19.70
CA ALA A 254 6.45 -6.08 -19.97
C ALA A 254 7.03 -5.69 -21.33
N SER A 255 8.15 -4.95 -21.30
CA SER A 255 9.07 -4.98 -22.42
C SER A 255 9.46 -6.43 -22.55
N THR A 256 9.10 -7.01 -23.68
CA THR A 256 9.30 -8.41 -24.05
C THR A 256 10.81 -8.67 -24.12
N THR A 257 11.42 -8.88 -22.97
CA THR A 257 12.70 -9.54 -22.82
C THR A 257 12.61 -10.31 -21.53
N GLU A 258 12.32 -11.60 -21.66
CA GLU A 258 12.37 -12.56 -20.57
C GLU A 258 13.68 -12.38 -19.80
N THR A 259 13.61 -11.82 -18.60
CA THR A 259 14.60 -12.14 -17.57
C THR A 259 13.89 -13.08 -16.60
N ARG A 260 14.00 -14.39 -16.88
CA ARG A 260 13.62 -15.45 -15.94
C ARG A 260 14.65 -15.42 -14.82
N THR A 261 14.24 -15.06 -13.61
CA THR A 261 15.19 -14.94 -12.49
C THR A 261 14.57 -15.43 -11.20
N GLY A 262 14.67 -16.74 -10.94
CA GLY A 262 14.46 -17.31 -9.61
C GLY A 262 13.74 -18.64 -9.63
N ALA A 263 14.35 -19.64 -8.98
CA ALA A 263 13.68 -20.85 -8.54
C ALA A 263 13.13 -20.61 -7.14
N LEU A 264 11.83 -20.81 -6.93
CA LEU A 264 11.22 -20.78 -5.60
C LEU A 264 11.30 -22.17 -4.99
N ARG A 265 12.03 -22.31 -3.87
CA ARG A 265 11.98 -23.53 -3.06
C ARG A 265 10.87 -23.41 -2.04
N TYR A 266 10.05 -24.44 -1.90
CA TYR A 266 8.98 -24.49 -0.91
C TYR A 266 9.01 -25.83 -0.16
N SER A 267 8.49 -25.82 1.07
CA SER A 267 8.25 -27.02 1.87
C SER A 267 6.97 -26.82 2.67
N LEU A 268 5.96 -27.63 2.38
CA LEU A 268 4.67 -27.65 3.05
C LEU A 268 4.55 -28.92 3.91
N PRO A 269 3.90 -28.85 5.09
CA PRO A 269 3.64 -30.03 5.89
C PRO A 269 2.78 -31.06 5.15
N GLU A 270 2.87 -32.32 5.60
CA GLU A 270 2.05 -33.40 5.07
C GLU A 270 0.56 -33.10 5.30
N GLY A 271 -0.26 -33.27 4.26
CA GLY A 271 -1.69 -32.94 4.29
C GLY A 271 -2.03 -31.45 4.07
N VAL A 272 -1.04 -30.59 3.81
CA VAL A 272 -1.24 -29.17 3.51
C VAL A 272 -1.07 -28.93 2.02
N THR A 273 -2.06 -28.27 1.42
CA THR A 273 -1.98 -27.75 0.06
C THR A 273 -1.87 -26.22 0.09
N ALA A 274 -1.26 -25.62 -0.92
CA ALA A 274 -1.27 -24.18 -1.06
C ALA A 274 -1.55 -23.76 -2.50
N ASP A 275 -2.38 -22.74 -2.66
CA ASP A 275 -2.74 -22.15 -3.94
C ASP A 275 -1.83 -20.97 -4.25
N LEU A 276 -1.13 -21.09 -5.36
CA LEU A 276 -0.20 -20.11 -5.87
C LEU A 276 -0.84 -19.34 -7.02
N THR A 277 -1.06 -18.03 -6.84
CA THR A 277 -1.56 -17.20 -7.95
C THR A 277 -0.41 -16.54 -8.69
N ILE A 278 -0.26 -16.83 -9.97
CA ILE A 278 0.74 -16.26 -10.88
C ILE A 278 0.01 -15.62 -12.06
N LYS A 279 0.07 -14.29 -12.20
CA LYS A 279 -0.59 -13.56 -13.30
C LYS A 279 -2.06 -13.97 -13.53
N GLY A 280 -2.79 -14.27 -12.47
CA GLY A 280 -4.20 -14.70 -12.52
C GLY A 280 -4.44 -16.21 -12.72
N ALA A 281 -3.40 -17.02 -12.93
CA ALA A 281 -3.49 -18.48 -12.92
C ALA A 281 -3.22 -19.03 -11.52
N VAL A 282 -4.01 -20.00 -11.07
CA VAL A 282 -3.85 -20.67 -9.77
C VAL A 282 -3.18 -22.03 -9.96
N VAL A 283 -2.11 -22.29 -9.20
CA VAL A 283 -1.41 -23.58 -9.16
C VAL A 283 -1.41 -24.09 -7.73
N SER A 284 -2.03 -25.24 -7.48
CA SER A 284 -2.00 -25.88 -6.17
C SER A 284 -0.72 -26.70 -5.99
N ILE A 285 -0.02 -26.48 -4.89
CA ILE A 285 1.21 -27.19 -4.51
C ILE A 285 1.02 -27.93 -3.18
N ALA A 286 1.79 -29.01 -2.99
CA ALA A 286 1.81 -29.80 -1.75
C ALA A 286 3.22 -30.36 -1.52
N GLY A 287 3.53 -30.71 -0.27
CA GLY A 287 4.84 -31.26 0.11
C GLY A 287 5.99 -30.27 -0.12
N ALA A 288 7.18 -30.78 -0.48
CA ALA A 288 8.35 -29.94 -0.76
C ALA A 288 8.74 -30.01 -2.25
N GLY A 289 9.19 -28.89 -2.80
CA GLY A 289 9.52 -28.82 -4.22
C GLY A 289 10.20 -27.51 -4.62
N ILE A 290 10.49 -27.42 -5.92
CA ILE A 290 11.10 -26.25 -6.53
C ILE A 290 10.24 -25.84 -7.74
N LEU A 291 9.79 -24.59 -7.75
CA LEU A 291 9.14 -24.00 -8.92
C LEU A 291 10.15 -23.18 -9.69
N GLU A 292 10.48 -23.66 -10.89
CA GLU A 292 11.40 -23.00 -11.81
C GLU A 292 10.66 -22.16 -12.85
N ASN A 293 11.36 -21.23 -13.49
CA ASN A 293 10.82 -20.36 -14.55
C ASN A 293 9.61 -19.53 -14.11
N LEU A 294 9.52 -19.18 -12.83
CA LEU A 294 8.47 -18.29 -12.34
C LEU A 294 8.61 -16.92 -13.02
N PRO A 295 7.52 -16.34 -13.55
CA PRO A 295 7.57 -15.00 -14.08
C PRO A 295 7.77 -14.00 -12.94
N ALA A 296 8.55 -12.95 -13.20
CA ALA A 296 8.64 -11.82 -12.27
C ALA A 296 7.25 -11.22 -12.04
N GLY A 297 6.85 -11.07 -10.77
CA GLY A 297 5.53 -10.56 -10.39
C GLY A 297 5.10 -11.00 -8.99
N MET A 298 3.99 -10.44 -8.54
CA MET A 298 3.42 -10.70 -7.21
C MET A 298 2.92 -12.14 -7.11
N LEU A 299 3.56 -12.91 -6.23
CA LEU A 299 3.17 -14.28 -5.91
C LEU A 299 2.34 -14.27 -4.63
N SER A 300 1.08 -14.71 -4.66
CA SER A 300 0.31 -14.93 -3.43
C SER A 300 0.17 -16.42 -3.16
N ILE A 301 0.55 -16.86 -1.96
CA ILE A 301 0.34 -18.24 -1.49
C ILE A 301 -0.81 -18.24 -0.49
N GLY A 302 -1.86 -19.02 -0.73
CA GLY A 302 -2.90 -19.32 0.27
C GLY A 302 -2.83 -20.80 0.67
N ALA A 303 -2.61 -21.13 1.94
CA ALA A 303 -2.50 -22.51 2.40
C ALA A 303 -3.86 -23.04 2.94
N HIS A 304 -4.11 -24.33 2.73
CA HIS A 304 -5.33 -25.05 3.10
C HIS A 304 -4.97 -26.36 3.83
N GLY A 305 -5.57 -26.64 4.98
CA GLY A 305 -5.37 -27.89 5.74
C GLY A 305 -6.03 -27.89 7.12
N GLN A 306 -6.28 -29.09 7.69
CA GLN A 306 -7.12 -29.28 8.89
C GLN A 306 -6.56 -28.60 10.16
N ASP A 307 -5.23 -28.42 10.25
CA ASP A 307 -4.54 -27.74 11.36
C ASP A 307 -4.03 -26.34 10.99
N TRP A 308 -4.17 -25.94 9.72
CA TRP A 308 -3.86 -24.59 9.23
C TRP A 308 -5.16 -23.80 9.28
N ALA A 309 -5.46 -23.26 10.46
CA ALA A 309 -6.69 -22.54 10.78
C ALA A 309 -7.27 -21.72 9.61
N GLU A 310 -8.60 -21.74 9.54
CA GLU A 310 -9.59 -21.23 8.56
C GLU A 310 -9.44 -19.78 8.03
N ASP A 311 -8.26 -19.18 8.03
CA ASP A 311 -8.03 -17.74 7.82
C ASP A 311 -7.31 -17.36 6.51
N GLY A 312 -7.03 -18.31 5.60
CA GLY A 312 -6.57 -17.99 4.23
C GLY A 312 -5.42 -16.97 4.14
N ARG A 313 -4.32 -17.19 4.87
CA ARG A 313 -3.23 -16.20 5.01
C ARG A 313 -2.33 -16.15 3.76
N ARG A 314 -2.01 -14.93 3.32
CA ARG A 314 -1.21 -14.64 2.11
C ARG A 314 0.26 -14.35 2.42
N VAL A 315 1.17 -15.05 1.73
CA VAL A 315 2.58 -14.68 1.62
C VAL A 315 2.78 -13.98 0.27
N THR A 316 3.41 -12.80 0.28
CA THR A 316 3.74 -12.05 -0.94
C THR A 316 5.23 -12.09 -1.19
N ILE A 317 5.66 -12.48 -2.39
CA ILE A 317 7.08 -12.44 -2.78
C ILE A 317 7.27 -11.34 -3.81
N LEU A 318 8.16 -10.40 -3.50
CA LEU A 318 8.50 -9.26 -4.34
C LEU A 318 9.54 -9.64 -5.43
N PRO A 319 9.67 -8.82 -6.49
CA PRO A 319 10.58 -9.10 -7.62
C PRO A 319 12.07 -9.23 -7.24
N ASP A 320 12.46 -8.75 -6.06
CA ASP A 320 13.82 -8.82 -5.50
C ASP A 320 14.03 -10.02 -4.55
N ARG A 321 13.06 -10.93 -4.47
CA ARG A 321 12.98 -12.05 -3.49
C ARG A 321 12.62 -11.64 -2.06
N THR A 322 12.19 -10.40 -1.81
CA THR A 322 11.69 -10.02 -0.48
C THR A 322 10.36 -10.73 -0.18
N VAL A 323 10.32 -11.53 0.88
CA VAL A 323 9.13 -12.22 1.36
C VAL A 323 8.41 -11.33 2.37
N ILE A 324 7.22 -10.84 2.02
CA ILE A 324 6.35 -10.05 2.90
C ILE A 324 5.29 -10.98 3.49
N TYR A 325 5.31 -11.11 4.81
CA TYR A 325 4.26 -11.75 5.59
C TYR A 325 3.16 -10.72 5.89
N SER A 326 1.88 -11.10 5.72
CA SER A 326 0.76 -10.26 6.15
C SER A 326 0.79 -10.00 7.68
N PRO A 327 0.43 -8.79 8.18
CA PRO A 327 0.69 -8.35 9.56
C PRO A 327 -0.14 -9.02 10.66
N ALA A 328 -0.93 -10.07 10.36
CA ALA A 328 -1.68 -10.82 11.37
C ALA A 328 -0.80 -11.69 12.30
N MET A 329 0.50 -11.39 12.42
CA MET A 329 1.43 -12.09 13.30
C MET A 329 1.74 -11.21 14.52
N SER A 330 0.78 -11.08 15.43
CA SER A 330 1.02 -10.50 16.76
C SER A 330 1.92 -11.38 17.64
N ARG A 331 2.31 -12.57 17.17
CA ARG A 331 3.44 -13.39 17.66
C ARG A 331 4.12 -14.06 16.48
N ALA A 332 5.45 -14.16 16.52
CA ALA A 332 6.18 -15.08 15.65
C ALA A 332 5.57 -16.48 15.79
N PRO A 333 5.40 -17.24 14.70
CA PRO A 333 4.86 -18.58 14.81
C PRO A 333 5.85 -19.41 15.61
N ALA A 334 5.34 -20.19 16.56
CA ALA A 334 6.17 -21.11 17.33
C ALA A 334 6.98 -22.06 16.43
N TRP A 335 6.52 -22.31 15.18
CA TRP A 335 7.24 -23.10 14.20
C TRP A 335 8.48 -22.39 13.63
N LEU A 336 8.47 -21.07 13.43
CA LEU A 336 9.61 -20.34 12.85
C LEU A 336 10.77 -20.29 13.85
N GLU A 337 10.45 -20.01 15.11
CA GLU A 337 11.42 -20.10 16.19
C GLU A 337 11.97 -21.54 16.34
N LYS A 338 11.10 -22.55 16.17
CA LYS A 338 11.49 -23.98 16.19
C LYS A 338 12.39 -24.35 15.00
N ASP A 339 12.12 -23.83 13.79
CA ASP A 339 12.93 -24.05 12.59
C ASP A 339 14.33 -23.43 12.74
N PHE A 340 14.41 -22.16 13.13
CA PHE A 340 15.69 -21.50 13.41
C PHE A 340 16.49 -22.24 14.49
N LYS A 341 15.83 -22.72 15.55
CA LYS A 341 16.49 -23.56 16.57
C LYS A 341 17.02 -24.87 15.99
N ALA A 342 16.27 -25.53 15.11
CA ALA A 342 16.68 -26.79 14.48
C ALA A 342 17.87 -26.58 13.53
N ARG A 343 17.83 -25.54 12.69
CA ARG A 343 18.92 -25.20 11.75
C ARG A 343 20.19 -24.75 12.46
N LEU A 344 20.05 -23.94 13.53
CA LEU A 344 21.18 -23.60 14.41
C LEU A 344 21.79 -24.85 15.04
N ALA A 345 20.98 -25.80 15.51
CA ALA A 345 21.47 -27.04 16.10
C ALA A 345 22.18 -27.92 15.05
N ALA A 346 21.60 -28.07 13.86
CA ALA A 346 22.20 -28.84 12.77
C ALA A 346 23.56 -28.28 12.35
N LEU A 347 23.65 -26.96 12.12
CA LEU A 347 24.91 -26.31 11.75
C LEU A 347 25.93 -26.30 12.90
N SER A 348 25.47 -26.27 14.15
CA SER A 348 26.37 -26.37 15.31
C SER A 348 26.97 -27.77 15.47
N ALA A 349 26.22 -28.81 15.11
CA ALA A 349 26.67 -30.20 15.14
C ALA A 349 27.53 -30.58 13.93
N ASP A 350 27.43 -29.82 12.84
CA ASP A 350 28.23 -30.02 11.62
C ASP A 350 29.74 -29.81 11.89
N ALA A 351 30.54 -30.84 11.60
CA ALA A 351 31.97 -30.88 11.81
C ALA A 351 32.70 -31.10 10.46
N PRO A 352 32.77 -30.06 9.61
CA PRO A 352 33.35 -30.17 8.27
C PRO A 352 34.85 -30.49 8.33
N SER A 353 35.28 -31.42 7.48
CA SER A 353 36.64 -31.97 7.48
C SER A 353 37.54 -31.34 6.40
N THR A 354 36.95 -30.90 5.29
CA THR A 354 37.67 -30.26 4.19
C THR A 354 37.55 -28.74 4.24
N GLU A 355 38.45 -28.01 3.56
CA GLU A 355 38.35 -26.55 3.43
C GLU A 355 37.08 -26.11 2.68
N ALA A 356 36.67 -26.86 1.64
CA ALA A 356 35.45 -26.59 0.90
C ALA A 356 34.20 -26.75 1.77
N GLU A 357 34.14 -27.80 2.59
CA GLU A 357 33.07 -28.01 3.56
C GLU A 357 33.06 -26.92 4.63
N ARG A 358 34.23 -26.49 5.12
CA ARG A 358 34.34 -25.39 6.09
C ARG A 358 33.84 -24.06 5.51
N ARG A 359 34.15 -23.75 4.24
CA ARG A 359 33.60 -22.57 3.54
C ARG A 359 32.09 -22.64 3.40
N SER A 360 31.57 -23.80 2.98
CA SER A 360 30.12 -24.02 2.83
C SER A 360 29.39 -23.88 4.17
N SER A 361 29.92 -24.49 5.23
CA SER A 361 29.38 -24.44 6.59
C SER A 361 29.44 -23.02 7.17
N TYR A 362 30.50 -22.26 6.86
CA TYR A 362 30.60 -20.83 7.23
C TYR A 362 29.58 -19.96 6.51
N GLN A 363 29.41 -20.15 5.19
CA GLN A 363 28.41 -19.42 4.40
C GLN A 363 27.00 -19.72 4.89
N ALA A 364 26.67 -20.98 5.14
CA ALA A 364 25.37 -21.37 5.68
C ALA A 364 25.06 -20.73 7.04
N ALA A 365 26.08 -20.52 7.88
CA ALA A 365 25.93 -19.79 9.14
C ALA A 365 25.72 -18.28 8.95
N LEU A 366 26.38 -17.66 7.95
CA LEU A 366 26.15 -16.26 7.59
C LEU A 366 24.73 -16.05 7.05
N ASP A 367 24.29 -16.92 6.14
CA ASP A 367 22.96 -16.85 5.53
C ASP A 367 21.86 -17.01 6.59
N LEU A 368 22.00 -17.99 7.49
CA LEU A 368 21.05 -18.18 8.59
C LEU A 368 21.03 -17.00 9.55
N LYS A 369 22.18 -16.37 9.81
CA LYS A 369 22.24 -15.16 10.65
C LYS A 369 21.52 -14.00 9.98
N ALA A 370 21.75 -13.77 8.68
CA ALA A 370 21.06 -12.73 7.92
C ALA A 370 19.55 -12.96 7.92
N GLU A 371 19.09 -14.20 7.72
CA GLU A 371 17.66 -14.56 7.76
C GLU A 371 17.01 -14.30 9.13
N ILE A 372 17.74 -14.51 10.22
CA ILE A 372 17.27 -14.20 11.59
C ILE A 372 17.23 -12.68 11.84
N ASP A 373 18.24 -11.94 11.37
CA ASP A 373 18.35 -10.48 11.57
C ASP A 373 17.36 -9.69 10.71
N ASP A 374 17.11 -10.13 9.46
CA ASP A 374 16.19 -9.52 8.50
C ASP A 374 14.73 -9.93 8.77
N SER A 375 14.48 -10.76 9.79
CA SER A 375 13.13 -11.13 10.19
C SER A 375 12.35 -9.90 10.66
N ALA A 376 11.11 -9.76 10.20
CA ALA A 376 10.20 -8.67 10.58
C ALA A 376 9.86 -8.63 12.10
N GLN A 377 10.32 -9.61 12.89
CA GLN A 377 10.12 -9.71 14.34
C GLN A 377 11.46 -9.94 15.05
N PRO A 378 11.66 -9.40 16.27
CA PRO A 378 12.93 -9.54 16.98
C PRO A 378 13.10 -10.94 17.61
N PHE A 379 14.14 -11.68 17.21
CA PHE A 379 14.60 -12.92 17.87
C PHE A 379 15.95 -12.72 18.58
N PRO A 380 16.03 -11.92 19.65
CA PRO A 380 17.31 -11.51 20.24
C PRO A 380 18.18 -12.69 20.70
N GLU A 381 17.57 -13.72 21.31
CA GLU A 381 18.29 -14.92 21.74
C GLU A 381 18.82 -15.76 20.56
N LEU A 382 18.09 -15.82 19.45
CA LEU A 382 18.53 -16.56 18.27
C LEU A 382 19.60 -15.78 17.49
N ALA A 383 19.48 -14.45 17.41
CA ALA A 383 20.50 -13.59 16.81
C ALA A 383 21.84 -13.72 17.55
N ILE A 384 21.82 -13.76 18.89
CA ILE A 384 23.01 -14.01 19.72
C ILE A 384 23.60 -15.39 19.43
N ARG A 385 22.77 -16.44 19.32
CA ARG A 385 23.23 -17.81 19.00
C ARG A 385 23.81 -17.91 17.59
N ALA A 386 23.18 -17.27 16.60
CA ALA A 386 23.65 -17.21 15.22
C ALA A 386 24.99 -16.47 15.12
N ALA A 387 25.14 -15.35 15.82
CA ALA A 387 26.42 -14.63 15.89
C ALA A 387 27.55 -15.47 16.49
N LYS A 388 27.26 -16.24 17.55
CA LYS A 388 28.22 -17.19 18.14
C LYS A 388 28.58 -18.32 17.18
N LEU A 389 27.60 -18.87 16.45
CA LEU A 389 27.83 -19.91 15.45
C LEU A 389 28.71 -19.39 14.31
N VAL A 390 28.44 -18.20 13.77
CA VAL A 390 29.27 -17.55 12.74
C VAL A 390 30.70 -17.37 13.23
N ALA A 391 30.89 -16.94 14.48
CA ALA A 391 32.23 -16.80 15.05
C ALA A 391 32.98 -18.14 15.14
N ALA A 392 32.31 -19.20 15.62
CA ALA A 392 32.88 -20.54 15.71
C ALA A 392 33.24 -21.11 14.32
N LYS A 393 32.39 -20.92 13.32
CA LYS A 393 32.64 -21.36 11.93
C LYS A 393 33.76 -20.55 11.25
N ALA A 394 33.86 -19.25 11.54
CA ALA A 394 34.97 -18.41 11.08
C ALA A 394 36.32 -18.89 11.65
N GLU A 395 36.33 -19.28 12.93
CA GLU A 395 37.53 -19.83 13.57
C GLU A 395 37.95 -21.17 12.94
N ALA A 396 36.99 -22.07 12.71
CA ALA A 396 37.25 -23.35 12.05
C ALA A 396 37.75 -23.19 10.61
N LEU A 397 37.23 -22.20 9.86
CA LEU A 397 37.67 -21.90 8.50
C LEU A 397 39.05 -21.22 8.45
N GLY A 398 39.39 -20.43 9.47
CA GLY A 398 40.58 -19.59 9.54
C GLY A 398 40.27 -18.12 9.25
N LYS A 399 40.85 -17.21 10.05
CA LYS A 399 40.49 -15.77 10.07
C LYS A 399 40.66 -15.07 8.72
N ASP A 400 41.72 -15.38 7.98
CA ASP A 400 42.00 -14.75 6.69
C ASP A 400 41.03 -15.23 5.59
N ALA A 401 40.71 -16.52 5.57
CA ALA A 401 39.71 -17.09 4.66
C ALA A 401 38.30 -16.57 4.98
N ALA A 402 37.93 -16.47 6.26
CA ALA A 402 36.65 -15.91 6.67
C ALA A 402 36.50 -14.42 6.31
N LYS A 403 37.59 -13.64 6.44
CA LYS A 403 37.60 -12.22 6.08
C LYS A 403 37.42 -11.98 4.58
N SER A 404 37.86 -12.91 3.73
CA SER A 404 37.67 -12.82 2.27
C SER A 404 36.25 -13.12 1.79
N MET A 405 35.40 -13.67 2.67
CA MET A 405 34.01 -14.05 2.38
C MET A 405 32.98 -13.07 2.97
N ARG A 406 33.40 -12.16 3.86
CA ARG A 406 32.58 -11.06 4.37
C ARG A 406 32.77 -9.84 3.48
#